data_AF-A0A1C6FT94-F1
#
_entry.id   AF-A0A1C6FT94-F1
#
_cell.length_a   1.000
_cell.length_b   1.000
_cell.length_c   1.000
_cell.angle_alpha   90.00
_cell.angle_beta   90.00
_cell.angle_gamma   90.00
#
_symmetry.space_group_name_H-M   'P 1'
#
loop_
_entity.id
_entity.type
_entity.pdbx_description
1 polymer ?
#
loop_
_entity_poly.entity_id
_entity_poly.type
_entity_poly.pdbx_seq_one_letter_code
_entity_poly.pdbx_strand_id
1 'polypeptide(L)'
;MKDGKRCSGSIPYGYNRLPSDKQTLVVDPVASEVVKRIFLLANEGKSPRTIAEILTEEKVLIPAAYAKEYHPEQYIGIKFADPYIWGISAIRTILSRQEYLGHTVLRKSVSTNFKLHKRKTTDEDEQYVFYNTHEPIISQELWDSVQKRKKRVNRAAARGTHTNRLSGYLYCADCGRRLTLQTHYSKKDRSLQYSYRCGGYASRVNSCTAHSISADNVEALILSAVKRFSKFVLNDEKAFALELQSLWKDKQEEKPKHNQSELKRCQKRYDELSTLIRGLYENLISGLLPERQYKQLMNQYDDEQAELEAKIETMKKELSEEKDSTMDIQHFVSLIRKYKNPTEVSDLMFTELIDKIVVYESEGVGKARTQKVDIYFNYVGQVDIAYTEEELAEIKEQEEQEEKKRLEKQRQREKAYREKRKAKKLAENGGGIVKTKVCPHCQTEFVPTSNRQVFCSKDCCYQARQDKKKADSEAEKGDHYYRQRVCAVCGSTYWPTHSQQKFCSEECKKVNHNKKTLDFYHKKQKEEALCKDLLQTKEQVSDTNSSEITIIPA
;
A
#
# COMPACT_ATOMS: atom_id res chain seq x y z
N MET A 1 25.39 -37.08 27.31
CA MET A 1 25.19 -35.70 26.80
C MET A 1 24.60 -34.74 27.83
N LYS A 2 24.27 -35.18 29.06
CA LYS A 2 23.63 -34.32 30.07
C LYS A 2 24.55 -33.22 30.64
N ASP A 3 25.87 -33.46 30.64
CA ASP A 3 26.85 -32.56 31.27
C ASP A 3 27.29 -31.38 30.38
N GLY A 4 26.63 -31.11 29.23
CA GLY A 4 26.98 -30.01 28.33
C GLY A 4 28.32 -30.12 27.59
N LYS A 5 29.09 -31.20 27.80
CA LYS A 5 30.40 -31.41 27.16
C LYS A 5 30.27 -31.59 25.63
N ARG A 6 31.23 -31.03 24.89
CA ARG A 6 31.24 -31.07 23.42
C ARG A 6 31.42 -32.50 22.90
N CYS A 7 30.53 -32.88 21.99
CA CYS A 7 30.58 -34.18 21.32
C CYS A 7 31.10 -34.09 19.87
N SER A 8 31.40 -32.89 19.37
CA SER A 8 31.90 -32.65 18.01
C SER A 8 33.40 -32.34 18.00
N GLY A 9 34.15 -33.04 17.16
CA GLY A 9 35.58 -32.76 16.93
C GLY A 9 35.86 -31.47 16.16
N SER A 10 34.85 -30.90 15.47
CA SER A 10 35.00 -29.63 14.74
C SER A 10 34.86 -28.44 15.67
N ILE A 11 35.84 -27.54 15.62
CA ILE A 11 35.89 -26.29 16.38
C ILE A 11 35.32 -25.15 15.52
N PRO A 12 34.44 -24.27 16.05
CA PRO A 12 34.01 -23.09 15.32
C PRO A 12 35.16 -22.12 15.08
N TYR A 13 35.23 -21.55 13.87
CA TYR A 13 36.22 -20.54 13.52
C TYR A 13 36.14 -19.33 14.46
N GLY A 14 37.25 -18.82 14.98
CA GLY A 14 37.29 -17.78 16.02
C GLY A 14 37.56 -18.32 17.42
N TYR A 15 37.53 -19.64 17.62
CA TYR A 15 37.88 -20.30 18.86
C TYR A 15 39.00 -21.33 18.63
N ASN A 16 39.76 -21.58 19.70
CA ASN A 16 40.77 -22.62 19.81
C ASN A 16 40.40 -23.60 20.94
N ARG A 17 41.00 -24.79 20.89
CA ARG A 17 40.93 -25.73 22.02
C ARG A 17 42.09 -25.50 22.99
N LEU A 18 41.85 -25.71 24.28
CA LEU A 18 42.95 -25.79 25.24
C LEU A 18 43.82 -27.04 24.96
N PRO A 19 45.15 -26.92 24.99
CA PRO A 19 46.04 -28.08 24.84
C PRO A 19 45.81 -29.15 25.92
N SER A 20 45.46 -28.73 27.14
CA SER A 20 45.21 -29.60 28.30
C SER A 20 43.80 -30.21 28.32
N ASP A 21 42.79 -29.46 27.86
CA ASP A 21 41.40 -29.92 27.81
C ASP A 21 40.79 -29.69 26.42
N LYS A 22 40.52 -30.81 25.73
CA LYS A 22 39.94 -30.83 24.38
C LYS A 22 38.48 -30.35 24.35
N GLN A 23 37.82 -30.26 25.50
CA GLN A 23 36.41 -29.89 25.61
C GLN A 23 36.18 -28.39 25.69
N THR A 24 37.11 -27.66 26.31
CA THR A 24 36.97 -26.23 26.58
C THR A 24 37.44 -25.39 25.38
N LEU A 25 36.63 -24.39 25.02
CA LEU A 25 36.89 -23.43 23.95
C LEU A 25 37.47 -22.13 24.54
N VAL A 26 38.52 -21.62 23.92
CA VAL A 26 39.14 -20.33 24.24
C VAL A 26 39.12 -19.45 23.00
N VAL A 27 38.89 -18.16 23.17
CA VAL A 27 38.83 -17.20 22.06
C VAL A 27 40.19 -17.11 21.35
N ASP A 28 40.20 -17.24 20.02
CA ASP A 28 41.37 -16.94 19.21
C ASP A 28 41.42 -15.42 18.95
N PRO A 29 42.49 -14.71 19.37
CA PRO A 29 42.53 -13.25 19.24
C PRO A 29 42.51 -12.77 17.78
N VAL A 30 43.01 -13.54 16.81
CA VAL A 30 43.07 -13.11 15.41
C VAL A 30 41.80 -13.54 14.67
N ALA A 31 41.40 -14.80 14.82
CA ALA A 31 40.21 -15.30 14.11
C ALA A 31 38.90 -14.73 14.68
N SER A 32 38.84 -14.41 15.98
CA SER A 32 37.65 -13.81 16.59
C SER A 32 37.35 -12.42 16.06
N GLU A 33 38.37 -11.60 15.76
CA GLU A 33 38.19 -10.27 15.16
C GLU A 33 37.58 -10.36 13.76
N VAL A 34 37.98 -11.37 12.96
CA VAL A 34 37.33 -11.64 11.66
C VAL A 34 35.86 -12.02 11.85
N VAL A 35 35.55 -12.84 12.85
CA VAL A 35 34.16 -13.20 13.17
C VAL A 35 33.36 -11.96 13.58
N LYS A 36 33.85 -11.15 14.53
CA LYS A 36 33.21 -9.90 14.95
C LYS A 36 32.95 -8.99 13.75
N ARG A 37 33.95 -8.83 12.88
CA ARG A 37 33.85 -8.04 11.67
C ARG A 37 32.77 -8.57 10.72
N ILE A 38 32.66 -9.88 10.54
CA ILE A 38 31.57 -10.49 9.74
C ILE A 38 30.20 -10.12 10.31
N PHE A 39 30.01 -10.16 11.64
CA PHE A 39 28.76 -9.74 12.28
C PHE A 39 28.49 -8.24 12.13
N LEU A 40 29.51 -7.40 12.28
CA LEU A 40 29.38 -5.95 12.10
C LEU A 40 29.00 -5.60 10.65
N LEU A 41 29.69 -6.16 9.66
CA LEU A 41 29.36 -5.96 8.24
C LEU A 41 27.94 -6.46 7.90
N ALA A 42 27.51 -7.58 8.48
CA ALA A 42 26.15 -8.07 8.33
C ALA A 42 25.13 -7.14 9.01
N ASN A 43 25.47 -6.57 10.17
CA ASN A 43 24.65 -5.60 10.87
C ASN A 43 24.54 -4.27 10.12
N GLU A 44 25.58 -3.85 9.39
CA GLU A 44 25.54 -2.71 8.45
C GLU A 44 24.63 -2.98 7.23
N GLY A 45 24.19 -4.22 7.02
CA GLY A 45 23.31 -4.60 5.92
C GLY A 45 24.01 -5.18 4.68
N LYS A 46 25.33 -5.43 4.75
CA LYS A 46 26.05 -6.09 3.65
C LYS A 46 25.57 -7.53 3.48
N SER A 47 25.34 -7.93 2.23
CA SER A 47 24.88 -9.30 1.94
C SER A 47 26.01 -10.32 2.23
N PRO A 48 25.69 -11.59 2.54
CA PRO A 48 26.73 -12.63 2.70
C PRO A 48 27.64 -12.79 1.48
N ARG A 49 27.17 -12.40 0.29
CA ARG A 49 27.97 -12.34 -0.93
C ARG A 49 28.97 -11.19 -0.88
N THR A 50 28.50 -9.99 -0.61
CA THR A 50 29.32 -8.78 -0.50
C THR A 50 30.38 -8.93 0.60
N ILE A 51 30.02 -9.52 1.74
CA ILE A 51 30.97 -9.81 2.82
C ILE A 51 32.07 -10.77 2.35
N ALA A 52 31.69 -11.82 1.62
CA ALA A 52 32.66 -12.76 1.06
C ALA A 52 33.59 -12.10 0.04
N GLU A 53 33.06 -11.22 -0.84
CA GLU A 53 33.85 -10.45 -1.80
C GLU A 53 34.86 -9.54 -1.08
N ILE A 54 34.43 -8.76 -0.08
CA ILE A 54 35.29 -7.89 0.75
C ILE A 54 36.44 -8.69 1.39
N LEU A 55 36.12 -9.80 2.07
CA LEU A 55 37.14 -10.62 2.74
C LEU A 55 38.11 -11.29 1.76
N THR A 56 37.63 -11.61 0.55
CA THR A 56 38.47 -12.17 -0.51
C THR A 56 39.42 -11.13 -1.10
N GLU A 57 38.94 -9.91 -1.35
CA GLU A 57 39.74 -8.78 -1.85
C GLU A 57 40.85 -8.39 -0.87
N GLU A 58 40.55 -8.42 0.43
CA GLU A 58 41.49 -8.12 1.50
C GLU A 58 42.44 -9.29 1.82
N LYS A 59 42.29 -10.43 1.13
CA LYS A 59 43.09 -11.64 1.33
C LYS A 59 43.05 -12.15 2.77
N VAL A 60 41.86 -12.16 3.38
CA VAL A 60 41.65 -12.81 4.68
C VAL A 60 41.60 -14.32 4.47
N LEU A 61 42.37 -15.08 5.25
CA LEU A 61 42.39 -16.55 5.17
C LEU A 61 41.02 -17.15 5.50
N ILE A 62 40.55 -18.09 4.68
CA ILE A 62 39.34 -18.85 4.97
C ILE A 62 39.54 -19.76 6.20
N PRO A 63 38.48 -20.16 6.90
CA PRO A 63 38.60 -20.96 8.13
C PRO A 63 39.44 -22.23 7.99
N ALA A 64 39.31 -22.93 6.85
CA ALA A 64 40.07 -24.15 6.59
C ALA A 64 41.57 -23.88 6.34
N ALA A 65 41.90 -22.78 5.66
CA ALA A 65 43.28 -22.37 5.40
C ALA A 65 43.95 -21.86 6.67
N TYR A 66 43.25 -21.01 7.43
CA TYR A 66 43.68 -20.52 8.72
C TYR A 66 43.99 -21.66 9.70
N ALA A 67 43.09 -22.64 9.82
CA ALA A 67 43.32 -23.81 10.66
C ALA A 67 44.51 -24.65 10.16
N LYS A 68 44.70 -24.79 8.85
CA LYS A 68 45.85 -25.55 8.30
C LYS A 68 47.20 -24.88 8.62
N GLU A 69 47.25 -23.55 8.62
CA GLU A 69 48.48 -22.77 8.81
C GLU A 69 48.84 -22.59 10.29
N TYR A 70 47.88 -22.18 11.13
CA TYR A 70 48.14 -21.81 12.52
C TYR A 70 47.74 -22.86 13.55
N HIS A 71 46.78 -23.74 13.21
CA HIS A 71 46.20 -24.72 14.14
C HIS A 71 46.06 -26.10 13.48
N PRO A 72 47.14 -26.70 12.97
CA PRO A 72 47.11 -27.95 12.19
C PRO A 72 46.44 -29.10 12.95
N GLU A 73 46.46 -29.05 14.28
CA GLU A 73 45.83 -30.01 15.18
C GLU A 73 44.29 -29.93 15.20
N GLN A 74 43.72 -28.83 14.70
CA GLN A 74 42.28 -28.56 14.54
C GLN A 74 41.81 -28.72 13.09
N TYR A 75 42.74 -28.82 12.13
CA TYR A 75 42.44 -28.94 10.71
C TYR A 75 41.81 -30.31 10.38
N ILE A 76 40.63 -30.27 9.75
CA ILE A 76 39.79 -31.47 9.49
C ILE A 76 39.99 -31.99 8.05
N GLY A 77 41.05 -31.59 7.35
CA GLY A 77 41.33 -32.07 6.00
C GLY A 77 40.42 -31.49 4.90
N ILE A 78 39.74 -30.37 5.16
CA ILE A 78 38.87 -29.71 4.16
C ILE A 78 39.75 -29.15 3.04
N LYS A 79 39.60 -29.70 1.83
CA LYS A 79 40.33 -29.22 0.64
C LYS A 79 39.78 -27.87 0.19
N PHE A 80 40.69 -26.97 -0.15
CA PHE A 80 40.39 -25.67 -0.77
C PHE A 80 41.41 -25.43 -1.90
N ALA A 81 40.98 -24.78 -2.98
CA ALA A 81 41.85 -24.45 -4.10
C ALA A 81 42.63 -23.16 -3.84
N ASP A 82 41.94 -22.13 -3.36
CA ASP A 82 42.52 -20.83 -3.00
C ASP A 82 42.26 -20.56 -1.50
N PRO A 83 43.29 -20.24 -0.70
CA PRO A 83 43.14 -19.96 0.73
C PRO A 83 42.43 -18.65 1.06
N TYR A 84 42.17 -17.77 0.08
CA TYR A 84 41.58 -16.45 0.29
C TYR A 84 40.16 -16.32 -0.27
N ILE A 85 39.68 -17.28 -1.07
CA ILE A 85 38.33 -17.19 -1.66
C ILE A 85 37.26 -17.58 -0.64
N TRP A 86 36.55 -16.58 -0.10
CA TRP A 86 35.44 -16.79 0.82
C TRP A 86 34.18 -17.26 0.10
N GLY A 87 33.62 -18.37 0.55
CA GLY A 87 32.34 -18.88 0.07
C GLY A 87 31.15 -18.24 0.79
N ILE A 88 30.08 -17.92 0.05
CA ILE A 88 28.81 -17.40 0.60
C ILE A 88 28.24 -18.34 1.69
N SER A 89 28.40 -19.66 1.52
CA SER A 89 27.96 -20.66 2.49
C SER A 89 28.74 -20.61 3.81
N ALA A 90 30.04 -20.28 3.77
CA ALA A 90 30.86 -20.13 4.96
C ALA A 90 30.38 -18.95 5.81
N ILE A 91 30.15 -17.79 5.19
CA ILE A 91 29.60 -16.60 5.86
C ILE A 91 28.23 -16.90 6.46
N ARG A 92 27.31 -17.52 5.69
CA ARG A 92 25.99 -17.92 6.20
C ARG A 92 26.10 -18.85 7.40
N THR A 93 27.05 -19.77 7.38
CA THR A 93 27.25 -20.73 8.48
C THR A 93 27.74 -20.00 9.73
N ILE A 94 28.70 -19.09 9.62
CA ILE A 94 29.21 -18.28 10.74
C ILE A 94 28.08 -17.46 11.34
N LEU A 95 27.33 -16.72 10.51
CA LEU A 95 26.18 -15.92 10.93
C LEU A 95 25.00 -16.74 11.49
N SER A 96 25.05 -18.09 11.50
CA SER A 96 23.95 -18.95 11.99
C SER A 96 24.34 -19.82 13.19
N ARG A 97 25.60 -19.79 13.62
CA ARG A 97 26.07 -20.51 14.82
C ARG A 97 25.86 -19.72 16.10
N GLN A 98 24.99 -20.23 16.98
CA GLN A 98 24.78 -19.69 18.34
C GLN A 98 26.02 -19.87 19.23
N GLU A 99 26.99 -20.70 18.83
CA GLU A 99 28.24 -20.87 19.58
C GLU A 99 29.01 -19.56 19.80
N TYR A 100 28.84 -18.57 18.93
CA TYR A 100 29.48 -17.26 19.11
C TYR A 100 28.94 -16.46 20.31
N LEU A 101 27.79 -16.86 20.87
CA LEU A 101 27.24 -16.36 22.14
C LEU A 101 27.77 -17.10 23.37
N GLY A 102 28.76 -18.00 23.20
CA GLY A 102 29.29 -18.80 24.30
C GLY A 102 28.44 -20.04 24.63
N HIS A 103 27.48 -20.40 23.77
CA HIS A 103 26.59 -21.54 24.00
C HIS A 103 27.11 -22.80 23.32
N THR A 104 26.86 -23.97 23.90
CA THR A 104 27.15 -25.25 23.24
C THR A 104 25.84 -25.86 22.73
N VAL A 105 25.74 -26.01 21.41
CA VAL A 105 24.56 -26.60 20.77
C VAL A 105 24.90 -28.01 20.28
N LEU A 106 24.27 -29.02 20.89
CA LEU A 106 24.39 -30.42 20.52
C LEU A 106 23.18 -30.90 19.71
N ARG A 107 23.31 -32.07 19.07
CA ARG A 107 22.26 -32.71 18.27
C ARG A 107 21.79 -31.87 17.06
N LYS A 108 22.67 -31.07 16.47
CA LYS A 108 22.38 -30.30 15.22
C LYS A 108 21.96 -31.15 14.02
N SER A 109 22.39 -32.41 13.99
CA SER A 109 21.95 -33.38 13.00
C SER A 109 21.78 -34.75 13.64
N VAL A 110 20.75 -35.47 13.20
CA VAL A 110 20.44 -36.83 13.63
C VAL A 110 20.52 -37.77 12.43
N SER A 111 21.02 -38.99 12.66
CA SER A 111 20.94 -40.04 11.64
C SER A 111 19.51 -40.52 11.56
N THR A 112 18.89 -40.41 10.37
CA THR A 112 17.52 -40.89 10.14
C THR A 112 17.43 -42.41 10.11
N ASN A 113 18.52 -43.06 9.72
CA ASN A 113 18.60 -44.52 9.66
C ASN A 113 20.07 -44.93 9.84
N PHE A 114 20.33 -45.83 10.78
CA PHE A 114 21.67 -46.34 11.10
C PHE A 114 22.37 -46.98 9.88
N LYS A 115 21.63 -47.62 8.97
CA LYS A 115 22.19 -48.34 7.81
C LYS A 115 22.43 -47.45 6.59
N LEU A 116 21.62 -46.40 6.41
CA LEU A 116 21.72 -45.53 5.23
C LEU A 116 22.69 -44.36 5.43
N HIS A 117 23.17 -44.15 6.66
CA HIS A 117 24.03 -43.02 7.07
C HIS A 117 23.49 -41.63 6.66
N LYS A 118 22.20 -41.54 6.29
CA LYS A 118 21.53 -40.30 5.92
C LYS A 118 21.25 -39.48 7.17
N ARG A 119 21.81 -38.27 7.22
CA ARG A 119 21.60 -37.32 8.31
C ARG A 119 20.55 -36.28 7.93
N LYS A 120 19.66 -35.97 8.86
CA LYS A 120 18.71 -34.85 8.78
C LYS A 120 19.15 -33.79 9.79
N THR A 121 19.03 -32.52 9.43
CA THR A 121 19.14 -31.41 10.37
C THR A 121 17.95 -31.47 11.35
N THR A 122 18.23 -31.31 12.63
CA THR A 122 17.23 -31.41 13.69
C THR A 122 16.57 -30.05 13.91
N ASP A 123 15.27 -30.04 14.20
CA ASP A 123 14.52 -28.82 14.53
C ASP A 123 15.01 -28.23 15.86
N GLU A 124 14.78 -26.93 16.11
CA GLU A 124 15.36 -26.19 17.24
C GLU A 124 14.96 -26.81 18.60
N ASP A 125 13.71 -27.27 18.74
CA ASP A 125 13.18 -27.89 19.97
C ASP A 125 13.84 -29.23 20.31
N GLU A 126 14.44 -29.88 19.31
CA GLU A 126 15.12 -31.15 19.47
C GLU A 126 16.63 -30.99 19.73
N GLN A 127 17.16 -29.76 19.63
CA GLN A 127 18.56 -29.45 19.91
C GLN A 127 18.77 -29.24 21.41
N TYR A 128 19.90 -29.72 21.92
CA TYR A 128 20.29 -29.45 23.30
C TYR A 128 21.17 -28.21 23.33
N VAL A 129 20.66 -27.12 23.88
CA VAL A 129 21.39 -25.86 24.04
C VAL A 129 21.85 -25.74 25.48
N PHE A 130 23.17 -25.66 25.67
CA PHE A 130 23.79 -25.38 26.96
C PHE A 130 24.29 -23.94 26.94
N TYR A 131 23.71 -23.10 27.79
CA TYR A 131 24.04 -21.68 27.86
C TYR A 131 25.37 -21.45 28.59
N ASN A 132 26.08 -20.37 28.23
CA ASN A 132 27.28 -19.86 28.89
C ASN A 132 28.37 -20.90 29.20
N THR A 133 28.66 -21.75 28.21
CA THR A 133 29.70 -22.80 28.30
C THR A 133 31.12 -22.30 28.05
N HIS A 134 31.28 -21.21 27.32
CA HIS A 134 32.57 -20.60 26.99
C HIS A 134 32.41 -19.10 26.73
N GLU A 135 33.53 -18.39 26.58
CA GLU A 135 33.52 -16.95 26.40
C GLU A 135 32.85 -16.54 25.06
N PRO A 136 31.89 -15.61 25.07
CA PRO A 136 31.23 -15.13 23.86
C PRO A 136 32.14 -14.22 23.03
N ILE A 137 32.10 -14.37 21.70
CA ILE A 137 32.78 -13.45 20.76
C ILE A 137 31.90 -12.25 20.41
N ILE A 138 30.57 -12.44 20.41
CA ILE A 138 29.58 -11.43 20.06
C ILE A 138 28.56 -11.25 21.19
N SER A 139 27.97 -10.06 21.27
CA SER A 139 26.87 -9.80 22.20
C SER A 139 25.55 -10.39 21.70
N GLN A 140 24.64 -10.67 22.62
CA GLN A 140 23.27 -11.11 22.34
C GLN A 140 22.54 -10.12 21.42
N GLU A 141 22.67 -8.82 21.70
CA GLU A 141 22.07 -7.74 20.92
C GLU A 141 22.51 -7.74 19.45
N LEU A 142 23.83 -7.88 19.21
CA LEU A 142 24.38 -7.90 17.85
C LEU A 142 23.89 -9.14 17.09
N TRP A 143 23.85 -10.29 17.76
CA TRP A 143 23.33 -11.53 17.20
C TRP A 143 21.87 -11.40 16.79
N ASP A 144 21.02 -10.91 17.70
CA ASP A 144 19.59 -10.79 17.48
C ASP A 144 19.27 -9.80 16.35
N SER A 145 19.99 -8.67 16.29
CA SER A 145 19.89 -7.73 15.17
C SER A 145 20.21 -8.40 13.83
N VAL A 146 21.29 -9.18 13.75
CA VAL A 146 21.69 -9.89 12.54
C VAL A 146 20.70 -11.00 12.17
N GLN A 147 20.20 -11.78 13.13
CA GLN A 147 19.16 -12.79 12.86
C GLN A 147 17.87 -12.16 12.37
N LYS A 148 17.45 -11.04 12.98
CA LYS A 148 16.26 -10.28 12.57
C LYS A 148 16.40 -9.81 11.12
N ARG A 149 17.57 -9.23 10.75
CA ARG A 149 17.88 -8.85 9.36
C ARG A 149 17.83 -10.04 8.42
N LYS A 150 18.44 -11.18 8.79
CA LYS A 150 18.46 -12.40 7.96
C LYS A 150 17.04 -12.94 7.69
N LYS A 151 16.12 -12.85 8.67
CA LYS A 151 14.68 -13.20 8.50
C LYS A 151 13.94 -12.22 7.57
N ARG A 152 14.41 -10.97 7.44
CA ARG A 152 13.82 -9.93 6.57
C ARG A 152 14.22 -10.08 5.09
N VAL A 153 15.43 -10.59 4.80
CA VAL A 153 15.92 -10.76 3.43
C VAL A 153 15.04 -11.74 2.66
N ASN A 154 14.27 -11.23 1.68
CA ASN A 154 13.56 -12.07 0.72
C ASN A 154 14.57 -12.79 -0.19
N ARG A 155 14.20 -14.00 -0.64
CA ARG A 155 14.78 -14.59 -1.85
C ARG A 155 14.64 -13.54 -2.96
N ALA A 156 15.76 -13.07 -3.52
CA ALA A 156 15.73 -12.28 -4.74
C ALA A 156 14.82 -13.00 -5.75
N ALA A 157 13.97 -12.24 -6.47
CA ALA A 157 13.16 -12.83 -7.52
C ALA A 157 14.10 -13.59 -8.46
N ALA A 158 13.73 -14.82 -8.86
CA ALA A 158 14.59 -15.72 -9.64
C ALA A 158 15.16 -15.12 -10.95
N ARG A 159 14.66 -13.95 -11.38
CA ARG A 159 15.09 -13.19 -12.56
C ARG A 159 15.22 -11.67 -12.34
N GLY A 160 15.20 -11.17 -11.11
CA GLY A 160 15.22 -9.73 -10.82
C GLY A 160 16.60 -9.20 -10.43
N THR A 161 17.15 -8.27 -11.20
CA THR A 161 18.38 -7.51 -10.88
C THR A 161 18.14 -6.33 -9.94
N HIS A 162 16.89 -5.88 -9.79
CA HIS A 162 16.57 -4.69 -9.02
C HIS A 162 16.25 -5.04 -7.56
N THR A 163 16.91 -4.31 -6.66
CA THR A 163 16.64 -4.32 -5.23
C THR A 163 16.24 -2.91 -4.80
N ASN A 164 15.41 -2.82 -3.76
CA ASN A 164 15.01 -1.55 -3.15
C ASN A 164 15.00 -1.72 -1.63
N ARG A 165 15.39 -0.67 -0.88
CA ARG A 165 15.56 -0.70 0.58
C ARG A 165 14.32 -1.13 1.37
N LEU A 166 13.12 -0.84 0.86
CA LEU A 166 11.84 -1.20 1.50
C LEU A 166 11.52 -2.70 1.39
N SER A 167 12.31 -3.46 0.64
CA SER A 167 12.09 -4.89 0.41
C SER A 167 12.25 -5.68 1.71
N GLY A 168 11.17 -6.36 2.12
CA GLY A 168 11.13 -7.14 3.36
C GLY A 168 10.59 -6.38 4.58
N TYR A 169 10.34 -5.08 4.44
CA TYR A 169 9.78 -4.22 5.51
C TYR A 169 8.28 -3.95 5.36
N LEU A 170 7.74 -4.06 4.15
CA LEU A 170 6.33 -3.76 3.86
C LEU A 170 5.44 -5.00 4.05
N TYR A 171 4.38 -4.85 4.85
CA TYR A 171 3.37 -5.86 5.17
C TYR A 171 1.97 -5.33 4.82
N CYS A 172 1.09 -6.22 4.39
CA CYS A 172 -0.31 -5.91 4.12
C CYS A 172 -1.10 -6.01 5.43
N ALA A 173 -1.90 -5.00 5.75
CA ALA A 173 -2.75 -4.98 6.94
C ALA A 173 -3.77 -6.15 6.95
N ASP A 174 -4.42 -6.40 5.80
CA ASP A 174 -5.53 -7.34 5.73
C ASP A 174 -5.12 -8.82 5.76
N CYS A 175 -4.03 -9.17 5.09
CA CYS A 175 -3.61 -10.57 4.97
C CYS A 175 -2.30 -10.90 5.72
N GLY A 176 -1.67 -9.90 6.35
CA GLY A 176 -0.40 -10.04 7.07
C GLY A 176 0.81 -10.43 6.21
N ARG A 177 0.63 -10.71 4.92
CA ARG A 177 1.73 -11.11 4.02
C ARG A 177 2.56 -9.90 3.60
N ARG A 178 3.84 -10.17 3.31
CA ARG A 178 4.77 -9.16 2.79
C ARG A 178 4.35 -8.67 1.40
N LEU A 179 4.63 -7.40 1.12
CA LEU A 179 4.48 -6.84 -0.22
C LEU A 179 5.72 -7.20 -1.06
N THR A 180 5.49 -7.48 -2.35
CA THR A 180 6.51 -7.81 -3.34
C THR A 180 6.81 -6.61 -4.22
N LEU A 181 8.10 -6.39 -4.52
CA LEU A 181 8.58 -5.33 -5.39
C LEU A 181 8.07 -5.53 -6.83
N GLN A 182 7.58 -4.45 -7.43
CA GLN A 182 7.27 -4.33 -8.86
C GLN A 182 8.11 -3.21 -9.45
N THR A 183 8.75 -3.51 -10.57
CA THR A 183 9.56 -2.55 -11.33
C THR A 183 8.77 -2.06 -12.53
N HIS A 184 8.60 -0.74 -12.64
CA HIS A 184 7.95 -0.09 -13.78
C HIS A 184 9.00 0.65 -14.59
N TYR A 185 9.07 0.33 -15.88
CA TYR A 185 9.98 0.99 -16.82
C TYR A 185 9.20 1.91 -17.75
N SER A 186 9.49 3.22 -17.68
CA SER A 186 8.93 4.19 -18.61
C SER A 186 9.78 4.24 -19.88
N LYS A 187 9.23 3.78 -21.01
CA LYS A 187 9.91 3.90 -22.32
C LYS A 187 10.12 5.35 -22.78
N LYS A 188 9.30 6.29 -22.28
CA LYS A 188 9.27 7.67 -22.73
C LYS A 188 10.34 8.53 -22.06
N ASP A 189 10.52 8.32 -20.75
CA ASP A 189 11.44 9.11 -19.93
C ASP A 189 12.70 8.32 -19.52
N ARG A 190 12.80 7.04 -19.94
CA ARG A 190 13.83 6.07 -19.47
C ARG A 190 13.96 5.99 -17.96
N SER A 191 12.90 6.38 -17.23
CA SER A 191 12.87 6.34 -15.77
C SER A 191 12.43 4.97 -15.26
N LEU A 192 12.98 4.61 -14.10
CA LEU A 192 12.67 3.40 -13.38
C LEU A 192 11.88 3.79 -12.13
N GLN A 193 10.69 3.22 -11.95
CA GLN A 193 9.86 3.46 -10.77
C GLN A 193 9.61 2.15 -10.05
N TYR A 194 9.64 2.21 -8.71
CA TYR A 194 9.39 1.07 -7.86
C TYR A 194 8.05 1.20 -7.15
N SER A 195 7.28 0.12 -7.16
CA SER A 195 6.06 0.01 -6.37
C SER A 195 6.00 -1.34 -5.68
N TYR A 196 5.20 -1.43 -4.64
CA TYR A 196 5.03 -2.64 -3.86
C TYR A 196 3.59 -3.11 -3.98
N ARG A 197 3.39 -4.41 -4.24
CA ARG A 197 2.07 -5.05 -4.35
C ARG A 197 1.95 -6.15 -3.30
N CYS A 198 0.78 -6.33 -2.70
CA CYS A 198 0.56 -7.43 -1.76
C CYS A 198 0.90 -8.80 -2.39
N GLY A 199 1.75 -9.57 -1.71
CA GLY A 199 2.14 -10.92 -2.14
C GLY A 199 0.99 -11.91 -2.11
N GLY A 200 0.02 -11.73 -1.19
CA GLY A 200 -1.23 -12.51 -1.15
C GLY A 200 -2.01 -12.39 -2.46
N TYR A 201 -2.32 -11.15 -2.85
CA TYR A 201 -2.98 -10.84 -4.11
C TYR A 201 -2.16 -11.27 -5.34
N ALA A 202 -0.84 -11.03 -5.35
CA ALA A 202 0.04 -11.41 -6.46
C ALA A 202 0.10 -12.94 -6.67
N SER A 203 0.12 -13.71 -5.59
CA SER A 203 0.19 -15.18 -5.65
C SER A 203 -1.11 -15.85 -6.10
N ARG A 204 -2.25 -15.14 -6.05
CA ARG A 204 -3.61 -15.67 -6.26
C ARG A 204 -4.00 -16.86 -5.37
N VAL A 205 -3.18 -17.20 -4.36
CA VAL A 205 -3.45 -18.30 -3.42
C VAL A 205 -4.35 -17.86 -2.26
N ASN A 206 -4.30 -16.57 -1.89
CA ASN A 206 -5.18 -15.98 -0.88
C ASN A 206 -6.06 -14.89 -1.51
N SER A 207 -7.32 -14.81 -1.09
CA SER A 207 -8.24 -13.71 -1.41
C SER A 207 -7.87 -12.47 -0.59
N CYS A 208 -6.95 -11.66 -1.11
CA CYS A 208 -6.65 -10.33 -0.59
C CYS A 208 -6.95 -9.31 -1.70
N THR A 209 -7.39 -8.10 -1.35
CA THR A 209 -7.63 -7.02 -2.31
C THR A 209 -6.31 -6.45 -2.85
N ALA A 210 -6.40 -5.63 -3.91
CA ALA A 210 -5.26 -5.14 -4.67
C ALA A 210 -4.49 -4.02 -3.94
N HIS A 211 -3.87 -4.34 -2.81
CA HIS A 211 -2.99 -3.42 -2.09
C HIS A 211 -1.75 -3.10 -2.91
N SER A 212 -1.55 -1.82 -3.19
CA SER A 212 -0.32 -1.33 -3.80
C SER A 212 0.05 0.06 -3.33
N ILE A 213 1.36 0.32 -3.22
CA ILE A 213 1.92 1.60 -2.80
C ILE A 213 3.22 1.89 -3.56
N SER A 214 3.48 3.16 -3.87
CA SER A 214 4.74 3.59 -4.50
C SER A 214 5.89 3.59 -3.48
N ALA A 215 7.10 3.18 -3.89
CA ALA A 215 8.27 3.26 -3.02
C ALA A 215 8.56 4.72 -2.62
N ASP A 216 8.48 5.65 -3.57
CA ASP A 216 8.74 7.08 -3.34
C ASP A 216 7.80 7.67 -2.28
N ASN A 217 6.53 7.25 -2.27
CA ASN A 217 5.55 7.71 -1.28
C ASN A 217 5.91 7.20 0.13
N VAL A 218 6.33 5.94 0.25
CA VAL A 218 6.75 5.38 1.54
C VAL A 218 8.02 6.05 2.05
N GLU A 219 9.00 6.30 1.18
CA GLU A 219 10.22 7.00 1.56
C GLU A 219 9.96 8.45 1.98
N ALA A 220 9.07 9.16 1.29
CA ALA A 220 8.63 10.50 1.67
C ALA A 220 7.94 10.50 3.04
N LEU A 221 7.08 9.52 3.33
CA LEU A 221 6.43 9.37 4.63
C LEU A 221 7.45 9.14 5.75
N ILE A 222 8.41 8.24 5.55
CA ILE A 222 9.48 7.98 6.54
C ILE A 222 10.31 9.24 6.77
N LEU A 223 10.72 9.92 5.70
CA LEU A 223 11.50 11.15 5.79
C LEU A 223 10.75 12.24 6.57
N SER A 224 9.45 12.39 6.31
CA SER A 224 8.59 13.35 7.02
C SER A 224 8.48 13.02 8.51
N ALA A 225 8.31 11.74 8.86
CA ALA A 225 8.23 11.29 10.25
C ALA A 225 9.56 11.50 11.00
N VAL A 226 10.70 11.16 10.38
CA VAL A 226 12.01 11.35 11.01
C VAL A 226 12.34 12.84 11.17
N LYS A 227 12.02 13.69 10.18
CA LYS A 227 12.17 15.15 10.31
C LYS A 227 11.32 15.70 11.45
N ARG A 228 10.07 15.23 11.58
CA ARG A 228 9.18 15.61 12.67
C ARG A 228 9.78 15.23 14.02
N PHE A 229 10.16 13.97 14.21
CA PHE A 229 10.78 13.52 15.45
C PHE A 229 12.08 14.28 15.75
N SER A 230 12.88 14.59 14.73
CA SER A 230 14.09 15.39 14.87
C SER A 230 13.76 16.80 15.38
N LYS A 231 12.73 17.48 14.85
CA LYS A 231 12.27 18.78 15.36
C LYS A 231 11.82 18.69 16.82
N PHE A 232 11.02 17.70 17.19
CA PHE A 232 10.56 17.52 18.58
C PHE A 232 11.72 17.29 19.55
N VAL A 233 12.65 16.39 19.21
CA VAL A 233 13.83 16.12 20.05
C VAL A 233 14.75 17.34 20.16
N LEU A 234 14.84 18.18 19.13
CA LEU A 234 15.61 19.42 19.17
C LEU A 234 14.95 20.52 20.02
N ASN A 235 13.61 20.55 20.06
CA ASN A 235 12.86 21.55 20.83
C ASN A 235 12.79 21.20 22.31
N ASP A 236 12.31 20.00 22.65
CA ASP A 236 12.24 19.51 24.03
C ASP A 236 12.31 17.97 24.09
N GLU A 237 13.52 17.47 24.31
CA GLU A 237 13.79 16.05 24.45
C GLU A 237 13.06 15.39 25.63
N LYS A 238 12.90 16.12 26.75
CA LYS A 238 12.25 15.55 27.94
C LYS A 238 10.76 15.44 27.72
N ALA A 239 10.13 16.45 27.14
CA ALA A 239 8.72 16.40 26.77
C ALA A 239 8.45 15.28 25.76
N PHE A 240 9.29 15.16 24.72
CA PHE A 240 9.17 14.09 23.72
C PHE A 240 9.30 12.69 24.34
N ALA A 241 10.29 12.48 25.22
CA ALA A 241 10.45 11.19 25.91
C ALA A 241 9.25 10.85 26.81
N LEU A 242 8.68 11.84 27.50
CA LEU A 242 7.50 11.66 28.35
C LEU A 242 6.24 11.35 27.52
N GLU A 243 6.03 12.05 26.41
CA GLU A 243 4.92 11.80 25.49
C GLU A 243 5.02 10.40 24.85
N LEU A 244 6.24 9.99 24.46
CA LEU A 244 6.46 8.65 23.96
C LEU A 244 6.18 7.60 25.04
N GLN A 245 6.59 7.87 26.29
CA GLN A 245 6.32 7.01 27.43
C GLN A 245 4.82 6.93 27.75
N SER A 246 4.05 8.02 27.60
CA SER A 246 2.59 7.99 27.80
C SER A 246 1.88 7.21 26.71
N LEU A 247 2.22 7.43 25.43
CA LEU A 247 1.66 6.66 24.31
C LEU A 247 1.95 5.15 24.44
N TRP A 248 3.11 4.81 25.01
CA TRP A 248 3.49 3.45 25.34
C TRP A 248 2.63 2.86 26.47
N LYS A 249 2.45 3.61 27.56
CA LYS A 249 1.59 3.20 28.69
C LYS A 249 0.15 2.99 28.23
N ASP A 250 -0.41 3.91 27.45
CA ASP A 250 -1.80 3.82 26.97
C ASP A 250 -2.04 2.57 26.12
N LYS A 251 -1.05 2.17 25.28
CA LYS A 251 -1.12 0.91 24.50
C LYS A 251 -0.96 -0.34 25.36
N GLN A 252 -0.30 -0.25 26.50
CA GLN A 252 -0.12 -1.38 27.41
C GLN A 252 -1.25 -1.50 28.43
N GLU A 253 -1.89 -0.42 28.87
CA GLU A 253 -2.84 -0.37 29.99
C GLU A 253 -4.09 -1.25 29.87
N GLU A 254 -4.41 -1.82 28.70
CA GLU A 254 -5.46 -2.85 28.59
C GLU A 254 -5.07 -4.22 29.19
N LYS A 255 -3.78 -4.51 29.43
CA LYS A 255 -3.28 -5.80 29.94
C LYS A 255 -2.59 -5.86 31.33
N PRO A 256 -1.97 -4.83 31.94
CA PRO A 256 -0.91 -5.05 32.94
C PRO A 256 -1.43 -5.08 34.38
N LYS A 257 -2.53 -4.36 34.67
CA LYS A 257 -3.13 -4.30 36.02
C LYS A 257 -3.64 -5.68 36.46
N HIS A 258 -4.10 -6.50 35.50
CA HIS A 258 -4.48 -7.89 35.76
C HIS A 258 -3.26 -8.79 35.98
N ASN A 259 -2.23 -8.69 35.13
CA ASN A 259 -1.03 -9.54 35.25
C ASN A 259 -0.23 -9.30 36.54
N GLN A 260 -0.09 -8.06 37.01
CA GLN A 260 0.61 -7.79 38.29
C GLN A 260 -0.17 -8.30 39.51
N SER A 261 -1.50 -8.24 39.49
CA SER A 261 -2.34 -8.73 40.59
C SER A 261 -2.40 -10.27 40.61
N GLU A 262 -2.51 -10.90 39.45
CA GLU A 262 -2.45 -12.35 39.29
C GLU A 262 -1.06 -12.91 39.63
N LEU A 263 0.04 -12.21 39.28
CA LEU A 263 1.39 -12.61 39.70
C LEU A 263 1.53 -12.63 41.22
N LYS A 264 1.03 -11.59 41.92
CA LYS A 264 1.01 -11.58 43.39
C LYS A 264 0.17 -12.72 43.96
N ARG A 265 -0.95 -13.06 43.32
CA ARG A 265 -1.82 -14.17 43.72
C ARG A 265 -1.15 -15.54 43.53
N CYS A 266 -0.53 -15.78 42.38
CA CYS A 266 0.22 -17.00 42.10
C CYS A 266 1.39 -17.17 43.08
N GLN A 267 2.10 -16.08 43.37
CA GLN A 267 3.23 -16.13 44.29
C GLN A 267 2.79 -16.40 45.73
N LYS A 268 1.68 -15.79 46.17
CA LYS A 268 1.08 -16.10 47.48
C LYS A 268 0.67 -17.57 47.59
N ARG A 269 0.05 -18.13 46.54
CA ARG A 269 -0.33 -19.55 46.50
C ARG A 269 0.89 -20.48 46.55
N TYR A 270 1.96 -20.12 45.85
CA TYR A 270 3.23 -20.87 45.89
C TYR A 270 3.83 -20.89 47.30
N ASP A 271 3.82 -19.75 47.99
CA ASP A 271 4.29 -19.64 49.37
C ASP A 271 3.41 -20.47 50.33
N GLU A 272 2.08 -20.43 50.15
CA GLU A 272 1.13 -21.26 50.91
C GLU A 272 1.43 -22.76 50.73
N LEU A 273 1.62 -23.23 49.49
CA LEU A 273 2.00 -24.62 49.20
C LEU A 273 3.33 -24.99 49.86
N SER A 274 4.31 -24.10 49.84
CA SER A 274 5.61 -24.32 50.49
C SER A 274 5.44 -24.52 52.01
N THR A 275 4.54 -23.76 52.64
CA THR A 275 4.22 -23.96 54.07
C THR A 275 3.50 -25.27 54.34
N LEU A 276 2.59 -25.69 53.45
CA LEU A 276 1.85 -26.96 53.57
C LEU A 276 2.78 -28.17 53.38
N ILE A 277 3.70 -28.12 52.42
CA ILE A 277 4.73 -29.15 52.22
C ILE A 277 5.60 -29.33 53.47
N ARG A 278 6.03 -28.21 54.08
CA ARG A 278 6.78 -28.25 55.35
C ARG A 278 5.97 -28.93 56.46
N GLY A 279 4.69 -28.56 56.61
CA GLY A 279 3.80 -29.18 57.59
C GLY A 279 3.55 -30.68 57.33
N LEU A 280 3.44 -31.10 56.07
CA LEU A 280 3.32 -32.52 55.70
C LEU A 280 4.55 -33.33 56.15
N TYR A 281 5.75 -32.76 56.00
CA TYR A 281 6.99 -33.41 56.44
C TYR A 281 7.06 -33.53 57.97
N GLU A 282 6.65 -32.49 58.69
CA GLU A 282 6.56 -32.50 60.17
C GLU A 282 5.54 -33.53 60.68
N ASN A 283 4.39 -33.67 60.00
CA ASN A 283 3.35 -34.66 60.32
C ASN A 283 3.78 -36.10 60.01
N LEU A 284 4.63 -36.30 59.00
CA LEU A 284 5.23 -37.60 58.70
C LEU A 284 6.23 -38.01 59.80
N ILE A 285 7.12 -37.11 60.22
CA ILE A 285 8.12 -37.38 61.26
C ILE A 285 7.46 -37.66 62.63
N SER A 286 6.37 -36.96 62.94
CA SER A 286 5.59 -37.20 64.17
C SER A 286 4.72 -38.45 64.14
N GLY A 287 4.71 -39.21 63.03
CA GLY A 287 3.99 -40.47 62.88
C GLY A 287 2.47 -40.31 62.76
N LEU A 288 1.97 -39.07 62.63
CA LEU A 288 0.54 -38.76 62.49
C LEU A 288 0.00 -39.07 61.09
N LEU A 289 0.89 -39.21 60.09
CA LEU A 289 0.53 -39.41 58.71
C LEU A 289 1.27 -40.62 58.08
N PRO A 290 0.55 -41.61 57.53
CA PRO A 290 1.15 -42.74 56.82
C PRO A 290 1.95 -42.32 55.58
N GLU A 291 3.10 -42.97 55.36
CA GLU A 291 4.03 -42.67 54.25
C GLU A 291 3.35 -42.69 52.86
N ARG A 292 2.39 -43.59 52.66
CA ARG A 292 1.62 -43.68 51.40
C ARG A 292 0.82 -42.41 51.13
N GLN A 293 0.20 -41.83 52.15
CA GLN A 293 -0.61 -40.61 52.02
C GLN A 293 0.29 -39.39 51.86
N TYR A 294 1.45 -39.37 52.54
CA TYR A 294 2.47 -38.33 52.36
C TYR A 294 2.92 -38.26 50.90
N LYS A 295 3.32 -39.40 50.31
CA LYS A 295 3.77 -39.45 48.91
C LYS A 295 2.70 -38.96 47.93
N GLN A 296 1.43 -39.25 48.16
CA GLN A 296 0.34 -38.78 47.30
C GLN A 296 0.13 -37.27 47.40
N LEU A 297 0.08 -36.72 48.61
CA LEU A 297 -0.14 -35.28 48.83
C LEU A 297 1.08 -34.45 48.41
N MET A 298 2.29 -34.95 48.66
CA MET A 298 3.55 -34.32 48.24
C MET A 298 3.59 -34.19 46.71
N ASN A 299 3.31 -35.27 45.98
CA ASN A 299 3.27 -35.21 44.52
C ASN A 299 2.25 -34.19 43.99
N GLN A 300 1.06 -34.11 44.61
CA GLN A 300 0.04 -33.13 44.19
C GLN A 300 0.50 -31.68 44.41
N TYR A 301 1.16 -31.40 45.54
CA TYR A 301 1.68 -30.07 45.82
C TYR A 301 2.91 -29.73 44.98
N ASP A 302 3.79 -30.70 44.70
CA ASP A 302 4.92 -30.53 43.80
C ASP A 302 4.45 -30.22 42.36
N ASP A 303 3.43 -30.93 41.86
CA ASP A 303 2.84 -30.67 40.55
C ASP A 303 2.23 -29.26 40.49
N GLU A 304 1.48 -28.84 41.52
CA GLU A 304 0.88 -27.49 41.60
C GLU A 304 1.97 -26.41 41.71
N GLN A 305 3.05 -26.65 42.45
CA GLN A 305 4.20 -25.74 42.54
C GLN A 305 4.91 -25.60 41.20
N ALA A 306 5.15 -26.69 40.48
CA ALA A 306 5.80 -26.65 39.16
C ALA A 306 4.96 -25.86 38.15
N GLU A 307 3.63 -26.03 38.16
CA GLU A 307 2.73 -25.23 37.32
C GLU A 307 2.75 -23.74 37.68
N LEU A 308 2.72 -23.41 38.97
CA LEU A 308 2.76 -22.03 39.44
C LEU A 308 4.12 -21.38 39.15
N GLU A 309 5.22 -22.10 39.29
CA GLU A 309 6.56 -21.61 39.00
C GLU A 309 6.72 -21.28 37.51
N ALA A 310 6.23 -22.16 36.62
CA ALA A 310 6.18 -21.88 35.19
C ALA A 310 5.34 -20.64 34.86
N LYS A 311 4.15 -20.49 35.47
CA LYS A 311 3.27 -19.32 35.28
C LYS A 311 3.91 -18.03 35.80
N ILE A 312 4.58 -18.09 36.96
CA ILE A 312 5.30 -16.97 37.55
C ILE A 312 6.48 -16.58 36.64
N GLU A 313 7.22 -17.54 36.10
CA GLU A 313 8.33 -17.26 35.19
C GLU A 313 7.86 -16.60 33.89
N THR A 314 6.77 -17.09 33.29
CA THR A 314 6.17 -16.45 32.11
C THR A 314 5.70 -15.03 32.40
N MET A 315 4.98 -14.80 33.51
CA MET A 315 4.50 -13.46 33.87
C MET A 315 5.63 -12.51 34.26
N LYS A 316 6.68 -13.01 34.93
CA LYS A 316 7.89 -12.21 35.22
C LYS A 316 8.62 -11.81 33.95
N LYS A 317 8.67 -12.70 32.96
CA LYS A 317 9.27 -12.41 31.65
C LYS A 317 8.52 -11.30 30.93
N GLU A 318 7.19 -11.38 30.88
CA GLU A 318 6.33 -10.32 30.33
C GLU A 318 6.50 -8.97 31.06
N LEU A 319 6.73 -8.98 32.38
CA LEU A 319 7.01 -7.77 33.17
C LEU A 319 8.45 -7.26 33.01
N SER A 320 9.44 -8.12 32.74
CA SER A 320 10.81 -7.65 32.46
C SER A 320 10.91 -6.93 31.13
N GLU A 321 10.13 -7.34 30.13
CA GLU A 321 9.98 -6.65 28.84
C GLU A 321 9.49 -5.19 29.05
N GLU A 322 8.78 -4.89 30.14
CA GLU A 322 8.32 -3.55 30.54
C GLU A 322 9.46 -2.65 31.05
N LYS A 323 10.52 -3.20 31.65
CA LYS A 323 11.69 -2.40 32.10
C LYS A 323 12.62 -2.07 30.93
N ASP A 324 12.83 -3.03 30.05
CA ASP A 324 13.62 -2.86 28.81
C ASP A 324 13.04 -1.73 27.94
N SER A 325 11.73 -1.54 27.99
CA SER A 325 10.98 -0.47 27.31
C SER A 325 11.47 0.96 27.64
N THR A 326 11.95 1.21 28.86
CA THR A 326 12.45 2.55 29.25
C THR A 326 13.83 2.85 28.65
N MET A 327 14.67 1.83 28.56
CA MET A 327 15.98 1.91 27.90
C MET A 327 15.81 2.01 26.37
N ASP A 328 14.81 1.31 25.83
CA ASP A 328 14.42 1.36 24.42
C ASP A 328 14.02 2.77 23.96
N ILE A 329 13.25 3.51 24.79
CA ILE A 329 12.89 4.91 24.50
C ILE A 329 14.14 5.80 24.46
N GLN A 330 15.04 5.68 25.45
CA GLN A 330 16.27 6.46 25.48
C GLN A 330 17.16 6.15 24.28
N HIS A 331 17.25 4.88 23.90
CA HIS A 331 18.00 4.45 22.73
C HIS A 331 17.38 5.03 21.44
N PHE A 332 16.06 5.01 21.30
CA PHE A 332 15.37 5.62 20.17
C PHE A 332 15.62 7.14 20.06
N VAL A 333 15.53 7.87 21.18
CA VAL A 333 15.87 9.30 21.22
C VAL A 333 17.31 9.55 20.79
N SER A 334 18.25 8.69 21.22
CA SER A 334 19.65 8.79 20.81
C SER A 334 19.84 8.58 19.30
N LEU A 335 19.09 7.65 18.70
CA LEU A 335 19.10 7.41 17.25
C LEU A 335 18.54 8.59 16.47
N ILE A 336 17.41 9.17 16.91
CA ILE A 336 16.84 10.37 16.28
C ILE A 336 17.81 11.56 16.40
N ARG A 337 18.52 11.68 17.53
CA ARG A 337 19.55 12.73 17.72
C ARG A 337 20.72 12.57 16.75
N LYS A 338 21.13 11.33 16.41
CA LYS A 338 22.19 11.05 15.43
C LYS A 338 21.81 11.56 14.03
N TYR A 339 20.53 11.47 13.66
CA TYR A 339 20.01 11.86 12.35
C TYR A 339 19.28 13.21 12.41
N LYS A 340 20.02 14.30 12.56
CA LYS A 340 19.47 15.67 12.58
C LYS A 340 19.05 16.12 11.18
N ASN A 341 17.76 16.40 10.97
CA ASN A 341 17.20 16.94 9.73
C ASN A 341 17.71 16.26 8.44
N PRO A 342 17.48 14.93 8.26
CA PRO A 342 17.93 14.24 7.06
C PRO A 342 17.27 14.83 5.80
N THR A 343 18.05 15.05 4.74
CA THR A 343 17.53 15.44 3.42
C THR A 343 17.00 14.23 2.64
N GLU A 344 17.63 13.07 2.83
CA GLU A 344 17.27 11.80 2.20
C GLU A 344 17.32 10.65 3.21
N VAL A 345 16.61 9.56 2.91
CA VAL A 345 16.63 8.35 3.72
C VAL A 345 17.85 7.51 3.34
N SER A 346 18.90 7.54 4.17
CA SER A 346 20.05 6.65 4.00
C SER A 346 19.71 5.20 4.41
N ASP A 347 20.37 4.21 3.82
CA ASP A 347 20.10 2.80 4.11
C ASP A 347 20.42 2.44 5.58
N LEU A 348 21.48 3.03 6.15
CA LEU A 348 21.82 2.87 7.56
C LEU A 348 20.70 3.41 8.46
N MET A 349 20.26 4.65 8.23
CA MET A 349 19.18 5.29 8.98
C MET A 349 17.89 4.47 8.90
N PHE A 350 17.52 4.03 7.70
CA PHE A 350 16.33 3.21 7.49
C PHE A 350 16.38 1.93 8.32
N THR A 351 17.52 1.24 8.32
CA THR A 351 17.63 -0.04 9.03
C THR A 351 17.72 0.10 10.55
N GLU A 352 18.31 1.19 11.05
CA GLU A 352 18.39 1.48 12.49
C GLU A 352 17.03 1.94 13.05
N LEU A 353 16.25 2.69 12.28
CA LEU A 353 14.99 3.28 12.75
C LEU A 353 13.75 2.45 12.47
N ILE A 354 13.67 1.73 11.36
CA ILE A 354 12.41 1.08 10.91
C ILE A 354 12.41 -0.42 11.23
N ASP A 355 11.34 -0.90 11.86
CA ASP A 355 11.09 -2.32 12.10
C ASP A 355 10.23 -2.94 10.99
N LYS A 356 9.03 -2.39 10.78
CA LYS A 356 8.06 -2.83 9.78
C LYS A 356 7.16 -1.67 9.36
N ILE A 357 6.58 -1.78 8.17
CA ILE A 357 5.64 -0.81 7.62
C ILE A 357 4.40 -1.58 7.18
N VAL A 358 3.24 -1.20 7.71
CA VAL A 358 1.97 -1.86 7.44
C VAL A 358 1.15 -0.96 6.52
N VAL A 359 0.74 -1.51 5.38
CA VAL A 359 0.02 -0.79 4.33
C VAL A 359 -1.42 -1.30 4.28
N TYR A 360 -2.36 -0.37 4.40
CA TYR A 360 -3.80 -0.64 4.36
C TYR A 360 -4.35 -0.48 2.94
N GLU A 361 -5.60 -0.90 2.76
CA GLU A 361 -6.36 -0.66 1.54
C GLU A 361 -6.44 0.84 1.26
N SER A 362 -6.39 1.20 -0.03
CA SER A 362 -6.57 2.59 -0.43
C SER A 362 -8.04 2.89 -0.59
N GLU A 363 -8.48 3.98 0.01
CA GLU A 363 -9.87 4.46 -0.04
C GLU A 363 -9.99 5.59 -1.07
N GLY A 364 -11.14 5.69 -1.72
CA GLY A 364 -11.43 6.73 -2.71
C GLY A 364 -10.91 6.43 -4.12
N VAL A 365 -11.23 7.32 -5.06
CA VAL A 365 -10.93 7.16 -6.50
C VAL A 365 -10.23 8.39 -7.04
N GLY A 366 -9.20 8.20 -7.86
CA GLY A 366 -8.50 9.28 -8.55
C GLY A 366 -7.73 10.19 -7.58
N LYS A 367 -8.14 11.46 -7.47
CA LYS A 367 -7.46 12.48 -6.65
C LYS A 367 -7.79 12.39 -5.17
N ALA A 368 -8.97 11.88 -4.81
CA ALA A 368 -9.37 11.67 -3.42
C ALA A 368 -8.87 10.33 -2.86
N ARG A 369 -7.91 9.68 -3.55
CA ARG A 369 -7.37 8.40 -3.13
C ARG A 369 -6.45 8.61 -1.94
N THR A 370 -6.88 8.19 -0.76
CA THR A 370 -6.09 8.18 0.47
C THR A 370 -5.66 6.75 0.78
N GLN A 371 -4.55 6.60 1.49
CA GLN A 371 -4.08 5.29 1.90
C GLN A 371 -3.39 5.41 3.25
N LYS A 372 -3.88 4.67 4.23
CA LYS A 372 -3.27 4.61 5.56
C LYS A 372 -2.01 3.74 5.51
N VAL A 373 -0.96 4.22 6.18
CA VAL A 373 0.32 3.52 6.32
C VAL A 373 0.79 3.67 7.76
N ASP A 374 0.94 2.56 8.46
CA ASP A 374 1.47 2.54 9.82
C ASP A 374 2.96 2.20 9.77
N ILE A 375 3.79 3.08 10.33
CA ILE A 375 5.23 2.88 10.43
C ILE A 375 5.55 2.43 11.85
N TYR A 376 6.20 1.28 11.98
CA TYR A 376 6.71 0.77 13.23
C TYR A 376 8.21 1.02 13.28
N PHE A 377 8.62 1.80 14.26
CA PHE A 377 10.01 2.09 14.54
C PHE A 377 10.61 0.99 15.44
N ASN A 378 11.91 0.74 15.28
CA ASN A 378 12.64 -0.10 16.22
C ASN A 378 12.57 0.53 17.62
N TYR A 379 12.55 -0.29 18.67
CA TYR A 379 12.46 0.09 20.08
C TYR A 379 11.11 0.67 20.50
N VAL A 380 10.53 1.59 19.72
CA VAL A 380 9.33 2.36 20.14
C VAL A 380 8.03 1.98 19.43
N GLY A 381 8.06 1.03 18.50
CA GLY A 381 6.86 0.52 17.83
C GLY A 381 6.15 1.56 16.97
N GLN A 382 4.82 1.51 16.89
CA GLN A 382 4.05 2.52 16.15
C GLN A 382 3.93 3.80 16.98
N VAL A 383 4.44 4.89 16.43
CA VAL A 383 4.43 6.22 17.05
C VAL A 383 3.64 7.16 16.13
N ASP A 384 2.43 7.51 16.54
CA ASP A 384 1.59 8.50 15.87
C ASP A 384 1.60 9.77 16.71
N ILE A 385 2.57 10.66 16.46
CA ILE A 385 2.58 12.01 17.03
C ILE A 385 1.80 12.90 16.06
N ALA A 386 0.80 13.59 16.61
CA ALA A 386 -0.05 14.50 15.87
C ALA A 386 0.78 15.56 15.14
N TYR A 387 0.37 15.91 13.93
CA TYR A 387 0.96 17.03 13.20
C TYR A 387 0.68 18.33 13.96
N THR A 388 1.69 19.18 14.09
CA THR A 388 1.47 20.54 14.59
C THR A 388 0.73 21.37 13.54
N GLU A 389 0.05 22.44 13.96
CA GLU A 389 -0.69 23.32 13.05
C GLU A 389 0.22 23.93 11.97
N GLU A 390 1.47 24.25 12.33
CA GLU A 390 2.51 24.72 11.41
C GLU A 390 2.87 23.68 10.35
N GLU A 391 3.03 22.41 10.73
CA GLU A 391 3.32 21.33 9.78
C GLU A 391 2.16 21.07 8.83
N LEU A 392 0.91 21.15 9.32
CA LEU A 392 -0.27 21.05 8.47
C LEU A 392 -0.35 22.21 7.46
N ALA A 393 0.08 23.41 7.84
CA ALA A 393 0.15 24.56 6.95
C ALA A 393 1.24 24.39 5.88
N GLU A 394 2.44 23.93 6.25
CA GLU A 394 3.53 23.62 5.32
C GLU A 394 3.12 22.57 4.28
N ILE A 395 2.43 21.50 4.71
CA ILE A 395 1.94 20.44 3.81
C ILE A 395 0.92 21.02 2.82
N LYS A 396 -0.05 21.80 3.29
CA LYS A 396 -1.05 22.45 2.42
C LYS A 396 -0.39 23.37 1.39
N GLU A 397 0.60 24.16 1.80
CA GLU A 397 1.30 25.05 0.86
C GLU A 397 2.08 24.26 -0.20
N GLN A 398 2.75 23.17 0.18
CA GLN A 398 3.44 22.29 -0.77
C GLN A 398 2.46 21.65 -1.76
N GLU A 399 1.31 21.17 -1.28
CA GLU A 399 0.26 20.61 -2.14
C GLU A 399 -0.29 21.65 -3.14
N GLU A 400 -0.53 22.88 -2.68
CA GLU A 400 -0.95 23.99 -3.56
C GLU A 400 0.12 24.33 -4.61
N GLN A 401 1.40 24.37 -4.23
CA GLN A 401 2.50 24.64 -5.16
C GLN A 401 2.62 23.52 -6.21
N GLU A 402 2.49 22.25 -5.82
CA GLU A 402 2.47 21.13 -6.75
C GLU A 402 1.26 21.18 -7.69
N GLU A 403 0.08 21.53 -7.18
CA GLU A 403 -1.11 21.67 -8.00
C GLU A 403 -0.96 22.80 -9.03
N LYS A 404 -0.42 23.95 -8.62
CA LYS A 404 -0.08 25.06 -9.54
C LYS A 404 0.87 24.60 -10.65
N LYS A 405 1.95 23.88 -10.31
CA LYS A 405 2.90 23.32 -11.29
C LYS A 405 2.24 22.30 -12.24
N ARG A 406 1.33 21.46 -11.74
CA ARG A 406 0.57 20.50 -12.57
C ARG A 406 -0.37 21.22 -13.53
N LEU A 407 -1.11 22.22 -13.05
CA LEU A 407 -2.02 23.01 -13.86
C LEU A 407 -1.27 23.76 -14.97
N GLU A 408 -0.08 24.29 -14.67
CA GLU A 408 0.78 24.93 -15.65
C GLU A 408 1.25 23.94 -16.74
N LYS A 409 1.72 22.75 -16.35
CA LYS A 409 2.07 21.67 -17.30
C LYS A 409 0.87 21.27 -18.18
N GLN A 410 -0.34 21.22 -17.61
CA GLN A 410 -1.56 20.95 -18.37
C GLN A 410 -1.84 22.07 -19.40
N ARG A 411 -1.78 23.34 -18.98
CA ARG A 411 -1.93 24.49 -19.88
C ARG A 411 -0.93 24.47 -21.02
N GLN A 412 0.34 24.14 -20.75
CA GLN A 412 1.38 24.00 -21.77
C GLN A 412 1.06 22.87 -22.77
N ARG A 413 0.62 21.70 -22.29
CA ARG A 413 0.20 20.58 -23.15
C ARG A 413 -0.99 20.94 -24.03
N GLU A 414 -1.99 21.61 -23.48
CA GLU A 414 -3.15 22.07 -24.24
C GLU A 414 -2.77 23.11 -25.30
N LYS A 415 -1.88 24.05 -24.97
CA LYS A 415 -1.34 25.02 -25.93
C LYS A 415 -0.62 24.32 -27.08
N ALA A 416 0.29 23.39 -26.79
CA ALA A 416 0.99 22.61 -27.80
C ALA A 416 0.04 21.77 -28.66
N TYR A 417 -1.01 21.18 -28.07
CA TYR A 417 -2.04 20.46 -28.81
C TYR A 417 -2.83 21.37 -29.75
N ARG A 418 -3.23 22.56 -29.29
CA ARG A 418 -3.92 23.58 -30.10
C ARG A 418 -3.04 24.04 -31.26
N GLU A 419 -1.75 24.28 -31.02
CA GLU A 419 -0.77 24.66 -32.05
C GLU A 419 -0.59 23.55 -33.09
N LYS A 420 -0.43 22.30 -32.66
CA LYS A 420 -0.34 21.14 -33.57
C LYS A 420 -1.59 20.96 -34.42
N ARG A 421 -2.78 21.16 -33.84
CA ARG A 421 -4.07 21.14 -34.56
C ARG A 421 -4.17 22.29 -35.57
N LYS A 422 -3.72 23.49 -35.21
CA LYS A 422 -3.65 24.64 -36.13
C LYS A 422 -2.70 24.36 -37.29
N ALA A 423 -1.50 23.87 -37.02
CA ALA A 423 -0.52 23.51 -38.05
C ALA A 423 -1.05 22.43 -39.00
N LYS A 424 -1.73 21.40 -38.47
CA LYS A 424 -2.37 20.37 -39.29
C LYS A 424 -3.45 20.95 -40.22
N LYS A 425 -4.32 21.82 -39.69
CA LYS A 425 -5.33 22.50 -40.52
C LYS A 425 -4.71 23.42 -41.57
N LEU A 426 -3.63 24.12 -41.23
CA LEU A 426 -2.91 24.97 -42.17
C LEU A 426 -2.31 24.13 -43.31
N ALA A 427 -1.73 22.97 -42.99
CA ALA A 427 -1.21 22.03 -43.97
C ALA A 427 -2.32 21.43 -44.86
N GLU A 428 -3.46 21.02 -44.29
CA GLU A 428 -4.64 20.54 -45.03
C GLU A 428 -5.25 21.61 -45.96
N ASN A 429 -5.05 22.89 -45.64
CA ASN A 429 -5.53 24.04 -46.43
C ASN A 429 -4.45 24.62 -47.37
N GLY A 430 -3.32 23.94 -47.60
CA GLY A 430 -2.26 24.42 -48.49
C GLY A 430 -1.55 25.69 -48.02
N GLY A 431 -1.48 25.92 -46.71
CA GLY A 431 -0.86 27.11 -46.09
C GLY A 431 -1.83 28.26 -45.79
N GLY A 432 -3.07 28.19 -46.28
CA GLY A 432 -4.11 29.19 -46.00
C GLY A 432 -4.84 28.98 -44.67
N ILE A 433 -5.22 30.08 -44.00
CA ILE A 433 -6.03 30.04 -42.76
C ILE A 433 -7.43 29.44 -43.04
N VAL A 434 -7.95 29.59 -44.26
CA VAL A 434 -9.28 29.15 -44.67
C VAL A 434 -9.19 28.32 -45.96
N LYS A 435 -9.88 27.17 -46.00
CA LYS A 435 -9.92 26.27 -47.17
C LYS A 435 -10.65 26.94 -48.34
N THR A 436 -10.06 26.89 -49.53
CA THR A 436 -10.72 27.26 -50.78
C THR A 436 -11.92 26.35 -51.04
N LYS A 437 -13.02 26.93 -51.52
CA LYS A 437 -14.25 26.22 -51.86
C LYS A 437 -14.63 26.49 -53.30
N VAL A 438 -15.32 25.54 -53.91
CA VAL A 438 -15.92 25.70 -55.24
C VAL A 438 -17.36 26.19 -55.06
N CYS A 439 -17.74 27.25 -55.75
CA CYS A 439 -19.10 27.78 -55.71
C CYS A 439 -20.08 26.82 -56.42
N PRO A 440 -21.16 26.34 -55.76
CA PRO A 440 -22.10 25.41 -56.41
C PRO A 440 -22.85 25.98 -57.62
N HIS A 441 -22.93 27.30 -57.74
CA HIS A 441 -23.66 27.98 -58.81
C HIS A 441 -22.79 28.23 -60.05
N CYS A 442 -21.65 28.92 -59.88
CA CYS A 442 -20.76 29.29 -61.01
C CYS A 442 -19.52 28.41 -61.14
N GLN A 443 -19.34 27.42 -60.26
CA GLN A 443 -18.22 26.46 -60.27
C GLN A 443 -16.82 27.08 -60.15
N THR A 444 -16.71 28.37 -59.80
CA THR A 444 -15.41 29.00 -59.57
C THR A 444 -14.87 28.72 -58.17
N GLU A 445 -13.55 28.57 -58.06
CA GLU A 445 -12.85 28.48 -56.79
C GLU A 445 -12.77 29.86 -56.13
N PHE A 446 -13.06 29.91 -54.82
CA PHE A 446 -12.97 31.14 -54.04
C PHE A 446 -12.50 30.85 -52.61
N VAL A 447 -11.90 31.86 -51.96
CA VAL A 447 -11.56 31.80 -50.54
C VAL A 447 -12.72 32.39 -49.73
N PRO A 448 -13.46 31.58 -48.95
CA PRO A 448 -14.59 32.08 -48.19
C PRO A 448 -14.13 32.96 -47.02
N THR A 449 -14.83 34.05 -46.74
CA THR A 449 -14.55 34.94 -45.60
C THR A 449 -14.97 34.31 -44.28
N SER A 450 -15.90 33.36 -44.31
CA SER A 450 -16.35 32.56 -43.17
C SER A 450 -16.49 31.10 -43.58
N ASN A 451 -16.21 30.16 -42.68
CA ASN A 451 -16.38 28.73 -42.97
C ASN A 451 -17.84 28.36 -43.34
N ARG A 452 -18.82 29.21 -43.02
CA ARG A 452 -20.23 29.03 -43.40
C ARG A 452 -20.58 29.56 -44.79
N GLN A 453 -19.70 30.35 -45.43
CA GLN A 453 -19.92 30.84 -46.78
C GLN A 453 -19.80 29.67 -47.77
N VAL A 454 -20.85 29.50 -48.57
CA VAL A 454 -20.99 28.41 -49.56
C VAL A 454 -20.84 28.95 -50.99
N PHE A 455 -21.26 30.19 -51.25
CA PHE A 455 -21.23 30.81 -52.57
C PHE A 455 -20.15 31.90 -52.64
N CYS A 456 -19.55 32.09 -53.82
CA CYS A 456 -18.50 33.08 -54.03
C CYS A 456 -18.99 34.53 -53.88
N SER A 457 -20.27 34.79 -54.19
CA SER A 457 -20.90 36.11 -54.06
C SER A 457 -22.34 36.01 -53.57
N LYS A 458 -22.88 37.15 -53.12
CA LYS A 458 -24.29 37.29 -52.73
C LYS A 458 -25.22 37.00 -53.91
N ASP A 459 -24.80 37.37 -55.12
CA ASP A 459 -25.56 37.17 -56.35
C ASP A 459 -25.64 35.69 -56.73
N CYS A 460 -24.52 34.94 -56.64
CA CYS A 460 -24.54 33.49 -56.85
C CYS A 460 -25.43 32.76 -55.84
N CYS A 461 -25.46 33.22 -54.58
CA CYS A 461 -26.37 32.69 -53.57
C CYS A 461 -27.84 32.98 -53.90
N TYR A 462 -28.14 34.20 -54.37
CA TYR A 462 -29.47 34.59 -54.78
C TYR A 462 -29.94 33.80 -55.99
N GLN A 463 -29.08 33.65 -57.01
CA GLN A 463 -29.40 32.94 -58.23
C GLN A 463 -29.62 31.45 -57.99
N ALA A 464 -28.73 30.77 -57.25
CA ALA A 464 -28.96 29.37 -56.86
C ALA A 464 -30.26 29.17 -56.05
N ARG A 465 -30.68 30.15 -55.24
CA ARG A 465 -31.99 30.09 -54.56
C ARG A 465 -33.15 30.25 -55.54
N GLN A 466 -33.02 31.10 -56.54
CA GLN A 466 -34.04 31.27 -57.58
C GLN A 466 -34.14 30.03 -58.47
N ASP A 467 -33.00 29.48 -58.91
CA ASP A 467 -32.94 28.26 -59.70
C ASP A 467 -33.53 27.08 -58.93
N LYS A 468 -33.23 26.97 -57.63
CA LYS A 468 -33.87 25.98 -56.77
C LYS A 468 -35.37 26.18 -56.66
N LYS A 469 -35.85 27.41 -56.42
CA LYS A 469 -37.30 27.69 -56.39
C LYS A 469 -37.98 27.38 -57.72
N LYS A 470 -37.30 27.62 -58.83
CA LYS A 470 -37.76 27.30 -60.18
C LYS A 470 -37.84 25.79 -60.38
N ALA A 471 -36.78 25.06 -60.04
CA ALA A 471 -36.73 23.60 -60.08
C ALA A 471 -37.77 22.94 -59.16
N ASP A 472 -37.94 23.45 -57.93
CA ASP A 472 -38.97 22.99 -57.00
C ASP A 472 -40.37 23.26 -57.57
N SER A 473 -40.58 24.41 -58.23
CA SER A 473 -41.85 24.75 -58.88
C SER A 473 -42.13 23.90 -60.13
N GLU A 474 -41.10 23.59 -60.93
CA GLU A 474 -41.18 22.68 -62.07
C GLU A 474 -41.43 21.23 -61.62
N ALA A 475 -40.79 20.78 -60.54
CA ALA A 475 -41.03 19.48 -59.94
C ALA A 475 -42.45 19.35 -59.34
N GLU A 476 -42.99 20.41 -58.72
CA GLU A 476 -44.36 20.42 -58.17
C GLU A 476 -45.46 20.52 -59.25
N LYS A 477 -45.16 21.11 -60.42
CA LYS A 477 -46.16 21.39 -61.47
C LYS A 477 -46.07 20.47 -62.69
N GLY A 478 -44.90 19.91 -62.99
CA GLY A 478 -44.64 19.28 -64.28
C GLY A 478 -44.96 20.23 -65.44
N ASP A 479 -45.70 19.73 -66.44
CA ASP A 479 -46.15 20.51 -67.61
C ASP A 479 -47.42 21.36 -67.37
N HIS A 480 -47.97 21.38 -66.15
CA HIS A 480 -49.23 22.08 -65.85
C HIS A 480 -49.02 23.51 -65.30
N TYR A 481 -49.83 24.46 -65.77
CA TYR A 481 -49.68 25.88 -65.36
C TYR A 481 -49.97 26.12 -63.87
N TYR A 482 -50.94 25.39 -63.29
CA TYR A 482 -51.34 25.48 -61.88
C TYR A 482 -50.85 24.26 -61.09
N ARG A 483 -50.54 24.44 -59.78
CA ARG A 483 -50.15 23.33 -58.89
C ARG A 483 -51.33 22.41 -58.61
N GLN A 484 -51.07 21.12 -58.46
CA GLN A 484 -52.08 20.14 -58.07
C GLN A 484 -52.66 20.50 -56.69
N ARG A 485 -53.98 20.42 -56.54
CA ARG A 485 -54.68 20.69 -55.28
C ARG A 485 -55.41 19.45 -54.82
N VAL A 486 -55.57 19.32 -53.51
CA VAL A 486 -56.42 18.30 -52.89
C VAL A 486 -57.81 18.88 -52.70
N CYS A 487 -58.84 18.19 -53.18
CA CYS A 487 -60.22 18.62 -52.99
C CYS A 487 -60.62 18.48 -51.52
N ALA A 488 -61.08 19.57 -50.90
CA ALA A 488 -61.48 19.60 -49.48
C ALA A 488 -62.68 18.70 -49.12
N VAL A 489 -63.37 18.15 -50.12
CA VAL A 489 -64.61 17.36 -49.94
C VAL A 489 -64.35 15.87 -50.10
N CYS A 490 -63.69 15.47 -51.19
CA CYS A 490 -63.45 14.06 -51.50
C CYS A 490 -61.99 13.62 -51.28
N GLY A 491 -61.07 14.55 -51.00
CA GLY A 491 -59.67 14.22 -50.75
C GLY A 491 -58.85 13.82 -51.98
N SER A 492 -59.44 13.80 -53.19
CA SER A 492 -58.68 13.49 -54.41
C SER A 492 -57.83 14.66 -54.88
N THR A 493 -56.68 14.36 -55.48
CA THR A 493 -55.80 15.34 -56.11
C THR A 493 -56.30 15.67 -57.52
N TYR A 494 -56.32 16.96 -57.87
CA TYR A 494 -56.77 17.43 -59.18
C TYR A 494 -55.95 18.63 -59.64
N TRP A 495 -55.93 18.85 -60.96
CA TRP A 495 -55.30 20.03 -61.57
C TRP A 495 -56.34 21.13 -61.77
N PRO A 496 -56.20 22.29 -61.11
CA PRO A 496 -57.11 23.42 -61.31
C PRO A 496 -57.01 23.96 -62.74
N THR A 497 -58.14 24.29 -63.37
CA THR A 497 -58.16 24.99 -64.67
C THR A 497 -57.97 26.50 -64.52
N HIS A 498 -58.25 27.05 -63.33
CA HIS A 498 -57.98 28.44 -62.97
C HIS A 498 -57.63 28.57 -61.49
N SER A 499 -56.96 29.66 -61.10
CA SER A 499 -56.41 29.88 -59.75
C SER A 499 -57.44 29.79 -58.61
N GLN A 500 -58.70 30.11 -58.91
CA GLN A 500 -59.81 30.14 -57.94
C GLN A 500 -60.59 28.82 -57.82
N GLN A 501 -60.30 27.79 -58.62
CA GLN A 501 -61.00 26.51 -58.52
C GLN A 501 -60.60 25.79 -57.22
N LYS A 502 -61.58 25.65 -56.31
CA LYS A 502 -61.40 25.06 -54.97
C LYS A 502 -61.83 23.59 -54.85
N PHE A 503 -62.58 23.09 -55.83
CA PHE A 503 -63.16 21.75 -55.80
C PHE A 503 -62.86 21.03 -57.12
N CYS A 504 -62.65 19.71 -57.05
CA CYS A 504 -62.33 18.89 -58.23
C CYS A 504 -63.50 18.76 -59.20
N SER A 505 -64.74 18.88 -58.71
CA SER A 505 -65.97 18.79 -59.49
C SER A 505 -67.06 19.72 -58.94
N GLU A 506 -68.05 20.04 -59.77
CA GLU A 506 -69.24 20.81 -59.33
C GLU A 506 -70.07 20.05 -58.28
N GLU A 507 -70.00 18.72 -58.25
CA GLU A 507 -70.63 17.89 -57.20
C GLU A 507 -70.00 18.17 -55.84
N CYS A 508 -68.66 18.16 -55.75
CA CYS A 508 -67.95 18.48 -54.51
C CYS A 508 -68.28 19.90 -54.04
N LYS A 509 -68.40 20.86 -54.97
CA LYS A 509 -68.78 22.23 -54.65
C LYS A 509 -70.18 22.31 -54.04
N LYS A 510 -71.15 21.55 -54.56
CA LYS A 510 -72.50 21.44 -53.99
C LYS A 510 -72.49 20.80 -52.59
N VAL A 511 -71.73 19.72 -52.40
CA VAL A 511 -71.59 19.07 -51.09
C VAL A 511 -71.02 20.03 -50.05
N ASN A 512 -69.98 20.79 -50.40
CA ASN A 512 -69.43 21.80 -49.50
C ASN A 512 -70.39 22.95 -49.24
N HIS A 513 -71.16 23.38 -50.24
CA HIS A 513 -72.20 24.39 -50.06
C HIS A 513 -73.25 23.91 -49.05
N ASN A 514 -73.77 22.69 -49.22
CA ASN A 514 -74.74 22.09 -48.29
C ASN A 514 -74.19 21.98 -46.87
N LYS A 515 -72.93 21.55 -46.72
CA LYS A 515 -72.26 21.48 -45.42
C LYS A 515 -72.19 22.85 -44.75
N LYS A 516 -71.76 23.89 -45.48
CA LYS A 516 -71.71 25.25 -44.93
C LYS A 516 -73.10 25.80 -44.58
N THR A 517 -74.12 25.47 -45.37
CA THR A 517 -75.51 25.88 -45.08
C THR A 517 -76.03 25.20 -43.81
N LEU A 518 -75.71 23.91 -43.60
CA LEU A 518 -76.00 23.18 -42.36
C LEU A 518 -75.25 23.78 -41.16
N ASP A 519 -73.96 24.04 -41.30
CA ASP A 519 -73.15 24.66 -40.23
C ASP A 519 -73.72 26.04 -39.85
N PHE A 520 -74.16 26.83 -40.83
CA PHE A 520 -74.81 28.11 -40.60
C PHE A 520 -76.16 27.94 -39.87
N TYR A 521 -76.98 26.97 -40.25
CA TYR A 521 -78.25 26.66 -39.58
C TYR A 521 -78.02 26.28 -38.11
N HIS A 522 -77.08 25.37 -37.82
CA HIS A 522 -76.73 24.99 -36.46
C HIS A 522 -76.16 26.15 -35.64
N LYS A 523 -75.38 27.04 -36.27
CA LYS A 523 -74.86 28.24 -35.60
C LYS A 523 -75.99 29.20 -35.21
N LYS A 524 -76.95 29.42 -36.10
CA LYS A 524 -78.12 30.28 -35.83
C LYS A 524 -78.99 29.73 -34.69
N GLN A 525 -79.21 28.40 -34.64
CA GLN A 525 -79.91 27.79 -33.51
C GLN A 525 -79.17 27.95 -32.18
N LYS A 526 -77.82 27.84 -32.18
CA LYS A 526 -77.02 28.11 -30.98
C LYS A 526 -77.14 29.56 -30.52
N GLU A 527 -77.15 30.52 -31.44
CA GLU A 527 -77.34 31.95 -31.13
C GLU A 527 -78.74 32.24 -30.57
N GLU A 528 -79.79 31.57 -31.09
CA GLU A 528 -81.16 31.65 -30.55
C GLU A 528 -81.29 31.04 -29.15
N ALA A 529 -80.60 29.93 -28.87
CA ALA A 529 -80.53 29.36 -27.52
C ALA A 529 -79.80 30.28 -26.53
N LEU A 530 -78.71 30.91 -26.95
CA LEU A 530 -77.93 31.85 -26.12
C LEU A 530 -78.72 33.12 -25.75
N CYS A 531 -79.59 33.60 -26.65
CA CYS A 531 -80.49 34.72 -26.38
C CYS A 531 -81.57 34.40 -25.34
N LYS A 532 -81.99 33.14 -25.21
CA LYS A 532 -82.95 32.72 -24.17
C LYS A 532 -82.34 32.66 -22.77
N ASP A 533 -81.08 32.21 -22.65
CA ASP A 533 -80.36 32.18 -21.37
C ASP A 533 -80.03 33.59 -20.81
N LEU A 534 -79.81 34.58 -21.69
CA LEU A 534 -79.53 35.97 -21.31
C LEU A 534 -80.74 36.75 -20.77
N LEU A 535 -81.97 36.26 -20.99
CA LEU A 535 -83.19 36.86 -20.43
C LEU A 535 -83.49 36.37 -18.99
N GLN A 536 -82.92 35.24 -18.57
CA GLN A 536 -83.14 34.67 -17.22
C GLN A 536 -82.13 35.15 -16.16
N THR A 537 -81.07 35.86 -16.54
CA THR A 537 -79.93 36.19 -15.66
C THR A 537 -79.87 37.66 -15.21
N LYS A 538 -80.94 38.46 -15.43
CA LYS A 538 -81.04 39.83 -14.89
C LYS A 538 -81.73 39.85 -13.52
N GLU A 539 -81.14 39.21 -12.52
CA GLU A 539 -81.36 39.55 -11.11
C GLU A 539 -80.11 39.19 -10.29
N GLN A 540 -79.68 40.16 -9.47
CA GLN A 540 -78.58 40.16 -8.48
C GLN A 540 -77.15 40.45 -8.96
N VAL A 541 -76.70 41.65 -8.60
CA VAL A 541 -75.35 42.20 -8.63
C VAL A 541 -74.89 42.41 -7.18
N SER A 542 -73.72 41.89 -6.82
CA SER A 542 -72.81 42.29 -5.70
C SER A 542 -71.83 41.12 -5.50
N ASP A 543 -70.53 41.23 -5.24
CA ASP A 543 -69.62 42.33 -5.00
C ASP A 543 -68.19 41.74 -5.04
N THR A 544 -67.23 42.56 -5.49
CA THR A 544 -65.82 42.67 -5.02
C THR A 544 -64.77 41.53 -5.12
N ASN A 545 -63.62 41.97 -5.67
CA ASN A 545 -62.22 41.76 -5.26
C ASN A 545 -61.56 40.38 -5.51
N SER A 546 -60.70 40.27 -6.53
CA SER A 546 -59.27 40.68 -6.56
C SER A 546 -58.37 39.83 -5.65
N SER A 547 -57.58 38.93 -6.22
CA SER A 547 -56.12 39.08 -6.38
C SER A 547 -55.46 37.75 -6.76
N GLU A 548 -54.73 37.82 -7.87
CA GLU A 548 -53.77 36.84 -8.35
C GLU A 548 -52.60 36.73 -7.37
N ILE A 549 -52.10 35.52 -7.10
CA ILE A 549 -50.65 35.28 -6.90
C ILE A 549 -50.28 33.91 -7.46
N THR A 550 -49.36 33.95 -8.43
CA THR A 550 -48.65 32.84 -9.07
C THR A 550 -47.35 32.57 -8.30
N ILE A 551 -47.09 31.33 -7.88
CA ILE A 551 -45.75 30.88 -7.44
C ILE A 551 -45.53 29.42 -7.87
N ILE A 552 -44.45 29.19 -8.63
CA ILE A 552 -43.64 27.96 -8.63
C ILE A 552 -42.18 28.42 -8.76
N PRO A 553 -41.20 27.79 -8.10
CA PRO A 553 -40.42 26.78 -8.84
C PRO A 553 -39.90 25.60 -7.97
N ALA A 554 -39.57 24.50 -8.65
CA ALA A 554 -38.54 23.54 -8.26
C ALA A 554 -37.47 23.53 -9.36
#